data_AF-A0A2N1TEW1-F1
#
_entry.id   AF-A0A2N1TEW1-F1
#
_cell.length_a   1.000
_cell.length_b   1.000
_cell.length_c   1.000
_cell.angle_alpha   90.00
_cell.angle_beta   90.00
_cell.angle_gamma   90.00
#
_symmetry.space_group_name_H-M   'P 1'
#
loop_
_entity.id
_entity.type
_entity.pdbx_description
1 polymer ?
#
loop_
_entity_poly.entity_id
_entity_poly.type
_entity_poly.pdbx_seq_one_letter_code
_entity_poly.pdbx_strand_id
1 'polypeptide(L)'
;MYLNTTEKEMIKEDIISSLKTNKEVKKIIVFGSFFKTENPGDIDVALFEDSDDDYLTLALKYRKQLRKISKILPIDIIPLKAGKESSFLDEINHGTVIYER
;
A
#
# COMPACT_ATOMS: atom_id res chain seq x y z
N MET A 1 -4.69 -5.81 -16.48
CA MET A 1 -6.15 -5.68 -16.41
C MET A 1 -6.48 -4.20 -16.57
N TYR A 2 -7.43 -3.82 -17.42
CA TYR A 2 -7.86 -2.41 -17.49
C TYR A 2 -8.75 -2.10 -16.30
N LEU A 3 -8.45 -1.02 -15.58
CA LEU A 3 -9.19 -0.52 -14.43
C LEU A 3 -9.64 0.92 -14.70
N ASN A 4 -10.95 1.13 -14.62
CA ASN A 4 -11.51 2.48 -14.66
C ASN A 4 -11.36 3.21 -13.32
N THR A 5 -11.67 4.50 -13.30
CA THR A 5 -11.54 5.34 -12.10
C THR A 5 -12.34 4.80 -10.92
N THR A 6 -13.57 4.33 -11.14
CA THR A 6 -14.43 3.80 -10.07
C THR A 6 -13.84 2.53 -9.45
N GLU A 7 -13.31 1.63 -10.26
CA GLU A 7 -12.67 0.40 -9.78
C GLU A 7 -11.41 0.72 -8.96
N LYS A 8 -10.61 1.68 -9.41
CA LYS A 8 -9.42 2.13 -8.65
C LYS A 8 -9.79 2.75 -7.32
N GLU A 9 -10.85 3.56 -7.29
CA GLU A 9 -11.36 4.17 -6.06
C GLU A 9 -11.89 3.10 -5.09
N MET A 10 -12.61 2.08 -5.57
CA MET A 10 -13.05 0.96 -4.74
C MET A 10 -11.86 0.19 -4.14
N ILE A 11 -10.86 -0.13 -4.96
CA ILE A 11 -9.64 -0.81 -4.50
C ILE A 11 -8.91 0.05 -3.45
N LYS A 12 -8.82 1.37 -3.66
CA LYS A 12 -8.22 2.30 -2.71
C LYS A 12 -8.94 2.25 -1.37
N GLU A 13 -10.26 2.33 -1.35
CA GLU A 13 -11.07 2.25 -0.13
C GLU A 13 -10.93 0.88 0.57
N ASP A 14 -10.83 -0.20 -0.19
CA ASP A 14 -10.59 -1.55 0.34
C ASP A 14 -9.21 -1.67 1.01
N ILE A 15 -8.17 -1.05 0.43
CA ILE A 15 -6.82 -0.99 1.04
C ILE A 15 -6.89 -0.20 2.35
N ILE A 16 -7.49 1.01 2.32
CA ILE A 16 -7.61 1.87 3.49
C ILE A 16 -8.37 1.16 4.61
N SER A 17 -9.53 0.57 4.31
CA SER A 17 -10.36 -0.11 5.29
C SER A 17 -9.70 -1.35 5.89
N SER A 18 -8.91 -2.08 5.09
CA SER A 18 -8.15 -3.25 5.55
C SER A 18 -7.02 -2.86 6.49
N LEU A 19 -6.26 -1.81 6.16
CA LEU A 19 -5.03 -1.47 6.88
C LEU A 19 -5.22 -0.48 8.03
N LYS A 20 -6.20 0.45 7.96
CA LYS A 20 -6.40 1.50 8.99
C LYS A 20 -6.76 0.96 10.37
N THR A 21 -7.22 -0.28 10.43
CA THR A 21 -7.59 -0.97 11.68
C THR A 21 -6.38 -1.27 12.56
N ASN A 22 -5.20 -1.33 11.96
CA ASN A 22 -3.94 -1.48 12.67
C ASN A 22 -3.55 -0.15 13.30
N LYS A 23 -3.26 -0.15 14.61
CA LYS A 23 -2.98 1.09 15.35
C LYS A 23 -1.62 1.67 15.00
N GLU A 24 -0.69 0.80 14.61
CA GLU A 24 0.67 1.15 14.27
C GLU A 24 0.78 1.87 12.92
N VAL A 25 -0.21 1.69 12.04
CA VAL A 25 -0.22 2.31 10.72
C VAL A 25 -0.46 3.82 10.85
N LYS A 26 0.50 4.61 10.34
CA LYS A 26 0.45 6.08 10.34
C LYS A 26 0.10 6.65 8.98
N LYS A 27 0.63 6.05 7.91
CA LYS A 27 0.46 6.57 6.55
C LYS A 27 0.45 5.43 5.53
N ILE A 28 -0.43 5.53 4.55
CA ILE A 28 -0.49 4.62 3.41
C ILE A 28 -0.28 5.44 2.14
N ILE A 29 0.71 5.04 1.35
CA ILE A 29 1.03 5.66 0.06
C ILE A 29 0.95 4.58 -1.00
N VAL A 30 0.24 4.85 -2.08
CA VAL A 30 0.25 4.01 -3.28
C VAL A 30 1.10 4.70 -4.32
N PHE A 31 2.11 4.00 -4.81
CA PHE A 31 3.04 4.53 -5.80
C PHE A 31 3.08 3.63 -7.04
N GLY A 32 4.07 3.82 -7.91
CA GLY A 32 4.20 3.04 -9.13
C GLY A 32 3.13 3.37 -10.17
N SER A 33 2.63 2.33 -10.85
CA SER A 33 1.81 2.46 -12.06
C SER A 33 0.30 2.62 -11.79
N PHE A 34 -0.18 2.21 -10.62
CA PHE A 34 -1.60 2.06 -10.31
C PHE A 34 -2.46 3.29 -10.65
N PHE A 35 -2.04 4.48 -10.23
CA PHE A 35 -2.77 5.73 -10.52
C PHE A 35 -2.38 6.40 -11.84
N LYS A 36 -1.31 5.94 -12.51
CA LYS A 36 -0.75 6.60 -13.71
C LYS A 36 -1.24 6.02 -15.02
N THR A 37 -1.69 4.75 -15.04
CA THR A 37 -2.14 4.05 -16.25
C THR A 37 -3.47 3.35 -16.04
N GLU A 38 -4.29 3.24 -17.07
CA GLU A 38 -5.54 2.46 -17.04
C GLU A 38 -5.30 0.95 -16.96
N ASN A 39 -4.11 0.44 -17.27
CA ASN A 39 -3.77 -0.98 -17.22
C ASN A 39 -2.55 -1.24 -16.31
N PRO A 40 -2.70 -1.06 -14.98
CA PRO A 40 -1.61 -1.33 -14.05
C PRO A 40 -1.33 -2.83 -13.96
N GLY A 41 -0.06 -3.18 -13.74
CA GLY A 41 0.37 -4.57 -13.53
C GLY A 41 0.12 -5.06 -12.11
N ASP A 42 0.29 -4.14 -11.15
CA ASP A 42 0.33 -4.35 -9.71
C ASP A 42 -0.07 -3.08 -8.94
N ILE A 43 -0.10 -3.19 -7.62
CA ILE A 43 -0.31 -2.10 -6.68
C ILE A 43 0.89 -2.05 -5.73
N ASP A 44 1.71 -1.02 -5.87
CA ASP A 44 2.82 -0.77 -4.96
C ASP A 44 2.33 0.07 -3.78
N VAL A 45 2.43 -0.48 -2.57
CA VAL A 45 1.95 0.14 -1.33
C VAL A 45 3.09 0.32 -0.34
N ALA A 46 3.44 1.57 -0.06
CA ALA A 46 4.31 1.92 1.06
C ALA A 46 3.45 2.20 2.30
N LEU A 47 3.80 1.55 3.40
CA LEU A 47 3.07 1.62 4.66
C LEU A 47 3.99 2.10 5.77
N PHE A 48 3.81 3.34 6.21
CA PHE A 48 4.56 3.86 7.34
C PHE A 48 3.91 3.42 8.65
N GLU A 49 4.73 2.83 9.52
CA GLU A 49 4.28 2.22 10.76
C GLU A 49 5.27 2.45 11.92
N ASP A 50 4.79 2.26 13.15
CA ASP A 50 5.57 2.41 14.40
C ASP A 50 5.58 1.15 15.29
N SER A 51 5.39 -0.05 14.71
CA SER A 51 5.53 -1.33 15.41
C SER A 51 7.00 -1.64 15.74
N ASP A 52 7.19 -2.52 16.71
CA ASP A 52 8.47 -3.12 17.04
C ASP A 52 8.71 -4.48 16.35
N ASP A 53 7.74 -4.93 15.57
CA ASP A 53 7.86 -6.14 14.74
C ASP A 53 8.91 -5.98 13.63
N ASP A 54 9.48 -7.09 13.18
CA ASP A 54 10.40 -7.10 12.05
C ASP A 54 9.67 -6.96 10.70
N TYR A 55 10.45 -6.60 9.67
CA TYR A 55 9.94 -6.37 8.32
C TYR A 55 9.15 -7.56 7.74
N LEU A 56 9.65 -8.79 7.90
CA LEU A 56 9.01 -9.96 7.31
C LEU A 56 7.67 -10.24 7.99
N THR A 57 7.63 -10.14 9.32
CA THR A 57 6.40 -10.28 10.11
C THR A 57 5.34 -9.27 9.67
N LEU A 58 5.70 -7.99 9.56
CA LEU A 58 4.80 -6.93 9.11
C LEU A 58 4.34 -7.14 7.66
N ALA A 59 5.27 -7.45 6.76
CA ALA A 59 4.96 -7.65 5.35
C ALA A 59 3.98 -8.82 5.14
N LEU A 60 4.15 -9.92 5.87
CA LEU A 60 3.23 -11.06 5.83
C LEU A 60 1.86 -10.74 6.47
N LYS A 61 1.85 -10.01 7.59
CA LYS A 61 0.62 -9.55 8.26
C LYS A 61 -0.23 -8.73 7.31
N TYR A 62 0.34 -7.71 6.68
CA TYR A 62 -0.43 -6.82 5.81
C TYR A 62 -0.80 -7.48 4.48
N ARG A 63 0.07 -8.33 3.89
CA ARG A 63 -0.31 -9.15 2.73
C ARG A 63 -1.54 -10.01 3.03
N LYS A 64 -1.63 -10.60 4.22
CA LYS A 64 -2.79 -11.39 4.64
C LYS A 64 -4.07 -10.55 4.72
N GLN A 65 -3.98 -9.33 5.23
CA GLN A 65 -5.12 -8.40 5.29
C GLN A 65 -5.58 -7.97 3.88
N LEU A 66 -4.65 -7.81 2.94
CA LEU A 66 -4.92 -7.40 1.57
C LEU A 66 -5.27 -8.54 0.61
N ARG A 67 -5.41 -9.78 1.11
CA ARG A 67 -5.63 -10.99 0.28
C ARG A 67 -6.87 -10.93 -0.61
N LYS A 68 -7.88 -10.12 -0.27
CA LYS A 68 -9.05 -9.92 -1.15
C LYS A 68 -8.68 -9.09 -2.37
N ILE A 69 -7.91 -8.02 -2.18
CA ILE A 69 -7.44 -7.13 -3.24
C ILE A 69 -6.43 -7.84 -4.13
N SER A 70 -5.55 -8.67 -3.55
CA SER A 70 -4.54 -9.43 -4.28
C SER A 70 -5.11 -10.44 -5.30
N LYS A 71 -6.42 -10.75 -5.21
CA LYS A 71 -7.13 -11.60 -6.19
C LYS A 71 -7.58 -10.81 -7.43
N ILE A 72 -7.64 -9.49 -7.32
CA ILE A 72 -8.01 -8.58 -8.39
C ILE A 72 -6.74 -8.15 -9.14
N LEU A 73 -5.76 -7.64 -8.40
CA LEU A 73 -4.48 -7.20 -8.93
C LEU A 73 -3.36 -7.57 -7.93
N PRO A 74 -2.17 -8.02 -8.40
CA PRO A 74 -1.02 -8.24 -7.52
C PRO A 74 -0.74 -7.01 -6.67
N ILE A 75 -0.33 -7.23 -5.42
CA ILE A 75 -0.07 -6.15 -4.46
C ILE A 75 1.27 -6.39 -3.78
N ASP A 76 2.13 -5.39 -3.87
CA ASP A 76 3.42 -5.38 -3.21
C ASP A 76 3.42 -4.33 -2.11
N ILE A 77 3.48 -4.83 -0.87
CA ILE A 77 3.46 -4.01 0.32
C ILE A 77 4.84 -3.92 0.94
N ILE A 78 5.26 -2.70 1.22
CA ILE A 78 6.54 -2.33 1.79
C ILE A 78 6.28 -1.62 3.13
N PRO A 79 6.36 -2.35 4.26
CA PRO A 79 6.35 -1.73 5.57
C PRO A 79 7.62 -0.88 5.78
N LEU A 80 7.44 0.35 6.23
CA LEU A 80 8.50 1.31 6.46
C LEU A 80 8.42 1.83 7.89
N LYS A 81 9.46 1.53 8.67
CA LYS A 81 9.63 2.13 9.98
C LYS A 81 10.05 3.59 9.82
N ALA A 82 9.40 4.48 10.56
CA ALA A 82 9.73 5.91 10.52
C ALA A 82 11.23 6.14 10.72
N GLY A 83 11.85 6.93 9.83
CA GLY A 83 13.26 7.30 9.92
C GLY A 83 14.27 6.29 9.35
N LYS A 84 13.82 5.17 8.76
CA LYS A 84 14.72 4.29 7.98
C LYS A 84 14.71 4.67 6.50
N GLU A 85 15.90 4.77 5.92
CA GLU A 85 16.05 4.96 4.48
C GLU A 85 15.59 3.70 3.74
N SER A 86 14.85 3.89 2.65
CA SER A 86 14.47 2.82 1.73
C SER A 86 14.92 3.18 0.33
N SER A 87 15.33 2.19 -0.45
CA SER A 87 15.74 2.38 -1.85
C SER A 87 14.61 2.93 -2.74
N PHE A 88 13.37 2.92 -2.26
CA PHE A 88 12.18 3.39 -2.95
C PHE A 88 11.73 4.79 -2.50
N LEU A 89 12.51 5.49 -1.66
CA LEU A 89 12.13 6.80 -1.10
C LEU A 89 11.67 7.80 -2.16
N ASP A 90 12.40 7.92 -3.26
CA ASP A 90 12.05 8.85 -4.35
C ASP A 90 10.72 8.47 -5.02
N GLU A 91 10.49 7.19 -5.28
CA GLU A 91 9.25 6.71 -5.89
C GLU A 91 8.05 6.90 -4.97
N ILE A 92 8.24 6.64 -3.66
CA ILE A 92 7.22 6.82 -2.62
C ILE A 92 6.87 8.30 -2.47
N ASN A 93 7.84 9.21 -2.55
CA ASN A 93 7.61 10.65 -2.46
C ASN A 93 6.77 11.19 -3.62
N HIS A 94 6.82 10.54 -4.79
CA HIS A 94 5.95 10.85 -5.93
C HIS A 94 4.65 10.03 -5.94
N GLY A 95 4.43 9.22 -4.92
CA GLY A 95 3.22 8.43 -4.74
C GLY A 95 2.04 9.26 -4.24
N THR A 96 0.86 8.65 -4.28
CA THR A 96 -0.38 9.24 -3.77
C THR A 96 -0.60 8.79 -2.33
N VAL A 97 -0.69 9.75 -1.41
CA VAL A 97 -1.11 9.48 -0.02
C VAL A 97 -2.61 9.17 -0.02
N ILE A 98 -2.98 7.97 0.43
CA ILE A 98 -4.38 7.54 0.48
C ILE A 98 -4.92 7.50 1.92
N TYR A 99 -4.04 7.51 2.92
CA TYR A 99 -4.39 7.59 4.34
C TYR A 99 -3.25 8.20 5.15
N GLU A 100 -3.59 9.03 6.15
CA GLU A 100 -2.65 9.60 7.12
C GLU A 100 -3.39 9.83 8.46
N ARG A 101 -2.69 9.63 9.58
CA ARG A 101 -3.21 9.86 10.95
C ARG A 101 -2.46 10.98 11.65
#